data_AF-A0A2L1IQD7-F1
#
_entry.id   AF-A0A2L1IQD7-F1
#
_cell.length_a   1.000
_cell.length_b   1.000
_cell.length_c   1.000
_cell.angle_alpha   90.00
_cell.angle_beta   90.00
_cell.angle_gamma   90.00
#
_symmetry.space_group_name_H-M   'P 1'
#
loop_
_entity.id
_entity.type
_entity.pdbx_description
1 polymer ?
#
loop_
_entity_poly.entity_id
_entity_poly.type
_entity_poly.pdbx_seq_one_letter_code
_entity_poly.pdbx_strand_id
1 'polypeptide(L)'
;MDAPTSNHQDDQVLPELLTEYMVDMKCEGCVNAVKNKLEAVNGIKNVEVDLSNQVVRILGSSPVKTMTEALEQTGRKARLIGQGVPEDFLVSAAVAEYKGPDIFGVVRMAQVNMELARIEANFSGLSPGKHGWSINEFGDLTNGPASTGEVYNPKSLGTAKEPIGDLGTLDVDDKGEAFFSGVKEKLRVADLIGRSIVVYGSEDKSDSGITAAVIARSAGVGENYKKICTCDGTTIWESSNNDFVTSKV
;
A
#
# COMPACT_ATOMS: atom_id res chain seq x y z
N MET A 1 21.87 -31.57 -6.82
CA MET A 1 20.72 -30.91 -7.46
C MET A 1 20.21 -29.94 -6.42
N ASP A 2 20.84 -28.78 -6.40
CA ASP A 2 20.66 -27.80 -5.34
C ASP A 2 19.36 -27.04 -5.57
N ALA A 3 18.51 -26.99 -4.55
CA ALA A 3 17.28 -26.22 -4.53
C ALA A 3 17.62 -24.71 -4.59
N PRO A 4 16.88 -23.89 -5.34
CA PRO A 4 17.09 -22.46 -5.30
C PRO A 4 16.63 -21.94 -3.94
N THR A 5 17.58 -21.35 -3.23
CA THR A 5 17.43 -20.66 -1.95
C THR A 5 16.38 -19.56 -2.04
N SER A 6 15.52 -19.49 -1.02
CA SER A 6 14.55 -18.43 -0.77
C SER A 6 15.22 -17.05 -0.81
N ASN A 7 14.77 -16.19 -1.72
CA ASN A 7 15.13 -14.78 -1.70
C ASN A 7 14.43 -14.11 -0.53
N HIS A 8 15.15 -13.91 0.57
CA HIS A 8 14.81 -12.87 1.54
C HIS A 8 14.86 -11.52 0.82
N GLN A 9 13.69 -10.92 0.56
CA GLN A 9 13.56 -9.58 -0.03
C GLN A 9 13.58 -8.49 1.05
N ASP A 10 14.59 -8.50 1.93
CA ASP A 10 14.76 -7.47 2.98
C ASP A 10 15.81 -6.40 2.62
N ASP A 11 16.52 -6.53 1.48
CA ASP A 11 17.66 -5.68 1.12
C ASP A 11 17.51 -4.88 -0.20
N GLN A 12 16.32 -4.84 -0.81
CA GLN A 12 16.12 -3.94 -1.95
C GLN A 12 15.78 -2.52 -1.46
N VAL A 13 16.74 -1.61 -1.62
CA VAL A 13 16.52 -0.17 -1.44
C VAL A 13 15.40 0.27 -2.37
N LEU A 14 14.28 0.69 -1.78
CA LEU A 14 13.16 1.20 -2.57
C LEU A 14 13.57 2.48 -3.30
N PRO A 15 13.01 2.74 -4.49
CA PRO A 15 13.22 4.02 -5.14
C PRO A 15 12.62 5.16 -4.32
N GLU A 16 13.22 6.34 -4.46
CA GLU A 16 12.71 7.56 -3.86
C GLU A 16 11.30 7.86 -4.40
N LEU A 17 10.41 8.23 -3.48
CA LEU A 17 9.03 8.58 -3.78
C LEU A 17 8.59 9.72 -2.87
N LEU A 18 7.77 10.62 -3.38
CA LEU A 18 7.12 11.62 -2.54
C LEU A 18 5.90 10.99 -1.85
N THR A 19 5.86 11.12 -0.53
CA THR A 19 4.78 10.60 0.33
C THR A 19 4.24 11.75 1.17
N GLU A 20 2.92 11.93 1.18
CA GLU A 20 2.26 13.05 1.83
C GLU A 20 1.33 12.55 2.95
N TYR A 21 1.53 13.09 4.15
CA TYR A 21 0.73 12.82 5.33
C TYR A 21 0.00 14.08 5.78
N MET A 22 -1.20 13.89 6.31
CA MET A 22 -1.87 14.86 7.17
C MET A 22 -1.56 14.51 8.61
N VAL A 23 -1.04 15.47 9.39
CA VAL A 23 -0.53 15.24 10.76
C VAL A 23 -1.06 16.32 11.69
N ASP A 24 -1.65 15.93 12.82
CA ASP A 24 -2.17 16.90 13.80
C ASP A 24 -1.02 17.69 14.45
N MET A 25 -0.85 18.94 14.00
CA MET A 25 0.17 19.88 14.46
C MET A 25 -0.50 21.21 14.81
N LYS A 26 -0.15 21.78 15.98
CA LYS A 26 -0.78 22.98 16.53
C LYS A 26 0.18 24.14 16.79
N CYS A 27 1.49 23.92 16.63
CA CYS A 27 2.53 24.91 16.87
C CYS A 27 3.85 24.54 16.19
N GLU A 28 4.78 25.49 16.15
CA GLU A 28 6.15 25.27 15.63
C GLU A 28 6.92 24.19 16.40
N GLY A 29 6.65 24.02 17.70
CA GLY A 29 7.21 22.91 18.46
C GLY A 29 6.79 21.53 17.90
N CYS A 30 5.57 21.43 17.37
CA CYS A 30 5.11 20.21 16.69
C CYS A 30 5.85 19.98 15.39
N VAL A 31 6.04 21.04 14.60
CA VAL A 31 6.78 21.00 13.34
C VAL A 31 8.19 20.47 13.57
N ASN A 32 8.92 21.05 14.54
CA ASN A 32 10.28 20.63 14.86
C ASN A 32 10.34 19.18 15.35
N ALA A 33 9.40 18.74 16.20
CA ALA A 33 9.35 17.37 16.69
C ALA A 33 9.14 16.36 15.56
N VAL A 34 8.22 16.64 14.63
CA VAL A 34 7.95 15.80 13.46
C VAL A 34 9.16 15.75 12.53
N LYS A 35 9.71 16.92 12.18
CA LYS A 35 10.85 17.04 11.27
C LYS A 35 12.08 16.30 11.80
N ASN A 36 12.48 16.58 13.05
CA ASN A 36 13.62 15.91 13.68
C ASN A 36 13.45 14.39 13.75
N LYS A 37 12.23 13.92 14.02
CA LYS A 37 11.95 12.48 14.10
C LYS A 37 12.07 11.79 12.74
N LEU A 38 11.55 12.42 11.68
CA LEU A 38 11.61 11.88 10.32
C LEU A 38 13.00 11.97 9.71
N GLU A 39 13.73 13.09 9.88
CA GLU A 39 15.10 13.23 9.35
C GLU A 39 16.09 12.21 9.97
N ALA A 40 15.77 11.65 11.13
CA ALA A 40 16.53 10.57 11.75
C ALA A 40 16.22 9.17 11.19
N VAL A 41 15.19 9.02 10.33
CA VAL A 41 14.81 7.74 9.73
C VAL A 41 15.69 7.48 8.50
N ASN A 42 16.32 6.30 8.46
CA ASN A 42 17.14 5.89 7.32
C ASN A 42 16.30 5.81 6.02
N GLY A 43 16.82 6.38 4.94
CA GLY A 43 16.14 6.46 3.64
C GLY A 43 15.31 7.73 3.43
N ILE A 44 15.12 8.57 4.45
CA ILE A 44 14.49 9.89 4.27
C ILE A 44 15.53 10.90 3.77
N LYS A 45 15.22 11.58 2.67
CA LYS A 45 16.09 12.56 2.00
C LYS A 45 15.66 14.00 2.27
N ASN A 46 14.36 14.25 2.30
CA ASN A 46 13.81 15.58 2.56
C ASN A 46 12.47 15.47 3.28
N VAL A 47 12.23 16.40 4.21
CA VAL A 47 10.96 16.56 4.92
C VAL A 47 10.52 18.03 4.82
N GLU A 48 9.37 18.24 4.20
CA GLU A 48 8.69 19.54 4.16
C GLU A 48 7.46 19.50 5.07
N VAL A 49 7.28 20.53 5.87
CA VAL A 49 6.16 20.63 6.80
C VAL A 49 5.41 21.93 6.54
N ASP A 50 4.12 21.80 6.24
CA ASP A 50 3.19 22.90 6.12
C ASP A 50 2.25 22.88 7.33
N LEU A 51 2.58 23.70 8.33
CA LEU A 51 1.78 23.82 9.55
C LEU A 51 0.36 24.36 9.29
N SER A 52 0.22 25.27 8.32
CA SER A 52 -1.08 25.90 8.02
C SER A 52 -2.07 24.88 7.48
N ASN A 53 -1.58 23.97 6.64
CA ASN A 53 -2.39 22.90 6.07
C ASN A 53 -2.35 21.60 6.88
N GLN A 54 -1.49 21.51 7.90
CA GLN A 54 -1.23 20.31 8.70
C GLN A 54 -0.71 19.15 7.84
N VAL A 55 0.18 19.47 6.91
CA VAL A 55 0.69 18.52 5.90
C VAL A 55 2.20 18.32 6.09
N VAL A 56 2.63 17.08 5.92
CA VAL A 56 4.04 16.68 5.94
C VAL A 56 4.32 15.93 4.65
N ARG A 57 5.26 16.43 3.84
CA ARG A 57 5.74 15.76 2.63
C ARG A 57 7.11 15.19 2.89
N ILE A 58 7.29 13.94 2.50
CA ILE A 58 8.50 13.17 2.73
C ILE A 58 8.98 12.66 1.38
N LEU A 59 10.19 13.05 0.99
CA LEU A 59 10.90 12.45 -0.13
C LEU A 59 11.88 11.42 0.43
N GLY A 60 11.77 10.16 0.01
CA GLY A 60 12.69 9.12 0.46
C GLY A 60 12.35 7.72 -0.03
N SER A 61 13.17 6.77 0.39
CA SER A 61 13.07 5.34 0.10
C SER A 61 12.52 4.53 1.27
N SER A 62 12.24 5.14 2.42
CA SER A 62 11.70 4.42 3.59
C SER A 62 10.28 3.89 3.32
N PRO A 63 9.90 2.69 3.80
CA PRO A 63 8.52 2.19 3.72
C PRO A 63 7.50 3.09 4.42
N VAL A 64 6.25 3.07 3.94
CA VAL A 64 5.10 3.75 4.53
C VAL A 64 4.90 3.34 5.98
N LYS A 65 5.06 2.05 6.30
CA LYS A 65 4.96 1.54 7.68
C LYS A 65 5.96 2.25 8.60
N THR A 66 7.24 2.29 8.22
CA THR A 66 8.30 2.95 8.98
C THR A 66 8.04 4.45 9.16
N MET A 67 7.60 5.14 8.11
CA MET A 67 7.25 6.57 8.19
C MET A 67 6.05 6.82 9.11
N THR A 68 5.02 5.97 9.03
CA THR A 68 3.81 6.05 9.87
C THR A 68 4.16 5.84 11.33
N GLU A 69 4.90 4.78 11.66
CA GLU A 69 5.36 4.50 13.02
C GLU A 69 6.22 5.64 13.58
N ALA A 70 7.11 6.22 12.77
CA ALA A 70 7.93 7.36 13.17
C ALA A 70 7.07 8.58 13.51
N LEU A 71 6.03 8.87 12.73
CA LEU A 71 5.08 9.96 12.99
C LEU A 71 4.28 9.71 14.27
N GLU A 72 3.78 8.49 14.47
CA GLU A 72 3.00 8.10 15.65
C GLU A 72 3.84 8.18 16.94
N GLN A 73 5.13 7.84 16.88
CA GLN A 73 6.07 8.00 18.00
C GLN A 73 6.24 9.45 18.45
N THR A 74 5.84 10.44 17.64
CA THR A 74 5.81 11.84 18.07
C THR A 74 4.59 12.18 18.94
N GLY A 75 3.68 11.22 19.15
CA GLY A 75 2.42 11.40 19.87
C GLY A 75 1.33 12.07 19.03
N ARG A 76 1.45 12.06 17.70
CA ARG A 76 0.53 12.72 16.76
C ARG A 76 -0.19 11.71 15.92
N LYS A 77 -1.47 11.98 15.66
CA LYS A 77 -2.23 11.23 14.64
C LYS A 77 -1.72 11.65 13.27
N ALA A 78 -1.36 10.67 12.46
CA ALA A 78 -0.89 10.86 11.10
C ALA A 78 -1.73 9.98 10.16
N ARG A 79 -2.10 10.54 9.01
CA ARG A 79 -2.83 9.83 7.97
C ARG A 79 -2.12 10.02 6.64
N LEU A 80 -1.81 8.93 5.97
CA LEU A 80 -1.34 8.98 4.59
C LEU A 80 -2.45 9.52 3.68
N ILE A 81 -2.16 10.59 2.94
CA ILE A 81 -3.12 11.27 2.05
C ILE A 81 -2.68 11.28 0.59
N GLY A 82 -1.40 11.04 0.29
CA GLY A 82 -0.91 10.98 -1.09
C GLY A 82 0.41 10.25 -1.24
N GLN A 83 0.62 9.61 -2.40
CA GLN A 83 1.90 9.02 -2.81
C GLN A 83 2.11 9.24 -4.30
N GLY A 84 3.35 9.38 -4.75
CA GLY A 84 3.64 9.44 -6.19
C GLY A 84 4.62 10.51 -6.60
N VAL A 85 4.75 10.68 -7.92
CA VAL A 85 5.47 11.79 -8.55
C VAL A 85 4.43 12.63 -9.30
N PRO A 86 3.84 13.65 -8.64
CA PRO A 86 2.65 14.34 -9.15
C PRO A 86 2.87 15.09 -10.46
N GLU A 87 4.10 15.48 -10.77
CA GLU A 87 4.42 16.19 -12.02
C GLU A 87 4.44 15.25 -13.24
N ASP A 88 4.65 13.95 -13.03
CA ASP A 88 4.90 12.98 -14.11
C ASP A 88 3.67 12.10 -14.44
N PHE A 89 2.76 11.89 -13.48
CA PHE A 89 1.68 10.91 -13.63
C PHE A 89 0.32 11.42 -13.13
N LEU A 90 -0.69 11.35 -14.01
CA LEU A 90 -2.10 11.63 -13.67
C LEU A 90 -2.72 10.58 -12.73
N VAL A 91 -2.19 9.35 -12.73
CA VAL A 91 -2.60 8.29 -11.80
C VAL A 91 -1.32 7.74 -11.19
N SER A 92 -0.94 8.33 -10.06
CA SER A 92 0.33 8.03 -9.42
C SER A 92 0.20 7.02 -8.28
N ALA A 93 -1.01 6.79 -7.75
CA ALA A 93 -1.24 5.86 -6.64
C ALA A 93 -2.52 5.03 -6.77
N ALA A 94 -2.48 3.84 -6.18
CA ALA A 94 -3.61 2.94 -6.04
C ALA A 94 -3.56 2.18 -4.71
N VAL A 95 -4.71 1.70 -4.27
CA VAL A 95 -4.87 0.96 -3.01
C VAL A 95 -5.86 -0.17 -3.18
N ALA A 96 -5.56 -1.34 -2.60
CA ALA A 96 -6.50 -2.43 -2.40
C ALA A 96 -6.64 -2.68 -0.89
N GLU A 97 -7.86 -2.74 -0.39
CA GLU A 97 -8.17 -2.85 1.04
C GLU A 97 -9.01 -4.09 1.32
N TYR A 98 -8.53 -4.91 2.26
CA TYR A 98 -9.19 -6.11 2.76
C TYR A 98 -9.81 -5.77 4.12
N LYS A 99 -11.13 -5.89 4.23
CA LYS A 99 -11.92 -5.40 5.38
C LYS A 99 -12.39 -6.50 6.33
N GLY A 100 -11.83 -7.71 6.23
CA GLY A 100 -12.26 -8.85 7.03
C GLY A 100 -13.49 -9.58 6.47
N PRO A 101 -14.14 -10.44 7.29
CA PRO A 101 -14.00 -10.49 8.74
C PRO A 101 -12.72 -11.16 9.25
N ASP A 102 -12.12 -12.08 8.49
CA ASP A 102 -10.99 -12.88 8.97
C ASP A 102 -9.63 -12.27 8.59
N ILE A 103 -9.50 -11.77 7.36
CA ILE A 103 -8.26 -11.20 6.84
C ILE A 103 -8.43 -9.70 6.62
N PHE A 104 -7.59 -8.93 7.31
CA PHE A 104 -7.48 -7.49 7.12
C PHE A 104 -6.16 -7.18 6.41
N GLY A 105 -6.15 -6.11 5.61
CA GLY A 105 -4.93 -5.75 4.94
C GLY A 105 -5.07 -4.56 4.01
N VAL A 106 -3.93 -3.95 3.71
CA VAL A 106 -3.84 -2.83 2.79
C VAL A 106 -2.63 -3.05 1.89
N VAL A 107 -2.87 -3.03 0.59
CA VAL A 107 -1.83 -3.03 -0.43
C VAL A 107 -1.83 -1.67 -1.11
N ARG A 108 -0.70 -0.98 -1.09
CA ARG A 108 -0.48 0.33 -1.70
C ARG A 108 0.46 0.16 -2.89
N MET A 109 0.12 0.84 -3.97
CA MET A 109 0.94 0.89 -5.17
C MET A 109 1.17 2.34 -5.54
N ALA A 110 2.41 2.68 -5.89
CA ALA A 110 2.76 4.00 -6.36
C ALA A 110 3.65 3.92 -7.60
N GLN A 111 3.33 4.71 -8.62
CA GLN A 111 4.10 4.80 -9.84
C GLN A 111 5.38 5.59 -9.55
N VAL A 112 6.52 4.97 -9.86
CA VAL A 112 7.84 5.61 -9.73
C VAL A 112 8.28 6.18 -11.08
N ASN A 113 8.18 5.37 -12.13
CA ASN A 113 8.38 5.78 -13.51
C ASN A 113 7.52 4.89 -14.44
N MET A 114 7.59 5.07 -15.77
CA MET A 114 6.77 4.32 -16.74
C MET A 114 6.95 2.79 -16.72
N GLU A 115 8.02 2.27 -16.14
CA GLU A 115 8.37 0.86 -16.10
C GLU A 115 8.49 0.31 -14.67
N LEU A 116 8.25 1.10 -13.64
CA LEU A 116 8.47 0.70 -12.25
C LEU A 116 7.36 1.20 -11.34
N ALA A 117 6.74 0.26 -10.63
CA ALA A 117 5.82 0.55 -9.53
C ALA A 117 6.41 0.05 -8.21
N ARG A 118 6.24 0.84 -7.17
CA ARG A 118 6.51 0.45 -5.78
C ARG A 118 5.25 -0.18 -5.21
N ILE A 119 5.40 -1.30 -4.51
CA ILE A 119 4.30 -2.04 -3.89
C ILE A 119 4.62 -2.26 -2.42
N GLU A 120 3.68 -1.92 -1.55
CA GLU A 120 3.78 -2.13 -0.12
C GLU A 120 2.50 -2.77 0.39
N ALA A 121 2.62 -3.84 1.16
CA ALA A 121 1.49 -4.57 1.71
C ALA A 121 1.65 -4.81 3.20
N ASN A 122 0.52 -4.75 3.90
CA ASN A 122 0.39 -5.15 5.29
C ASN A 122 -0.86 -6.02 5.40
N PHE A 123 -0.73 -7.19 6.00
CA PHE A 123 -1.84 -8.10 6.26
C PHE A 123 -1.86 -8.54 7.71
N SER A 124 -3.06 -8.83 8.23
CA SER A 124 -3.28 -9.49 9.50
C SER A 124 -4.43 -10.51 9.38
N GLY A 125 -4.36 -11.57 10.19
CA GLY A 125 -5.36 -12.64 10.20
C GLY A 125 -5.14 -13.74 9.17
N LEU A 126 -3.97 -13.76 8.52
CA LEU A 126 -3.55 -14.89 7.66
C LEU A 126 -3.06 -16.05 8.54
N SER A 127 -3.14 -17.28 8.02
CA SER A 127 -2.50 -18.42 8.68
C SER A 127 -0.97 -18.29 8.62
N PRO A 128 -0.22 -18.66 9.67
CA PRO A 128 1.24 -18.67 9.62
C PRO A 128 1.76 -19.56 8.48
N GLY A 129 2.83 -19.11 7.81
CA GLY A 129 3.44 -19.82 6.70
C GLY A 129 3.44 -19.01 5.40
N LYS A 130 3.53 -19.71 4.27
CA LYS A 130 3.75 -19.11 2.97
C LYS A 130 2.47 -19.02 2.14
N HIS A 131 2.19 -17.83 1.63
CA HIS A 131 1.00 -17.53 0.86
C HIS A 131 1.38 -16.92 -0.49
N GLY A 132 0.89 -17.49 -1.58
CA GLY A 132 0.97 -16.86 -2.90
C GLY A 132 0.10 -15.62 -2.93
N TRP A 133 0.46 -14.66 -3.78
CA TRP A 133 -0.39 -13.50 -4.07
C TRP A 133 -0.14 -12.95 -5.47
N SER A 134 -1.17 -12.37 -6.07
CA SER A 134 -1.12 -11.89 -7.44
C SER A 134 -2.10 -10.75 -7.70
N ILE A 135 -1.89 -10.03 -8.79
CA ILE A 135 -2.87 -9.18 -9.43
C ILE A 135 -3.60 -10.03 -10.48
N ASN A 136 -4.93 -10.09 -10.42
CA ASN A 136 -5.75 -10.84 -11.37
C ASN A 136 -6.45 -9.93 -12.37
N GLU A 137 -6.98 -10.50 -13.45
CA GLU A 137 -7.49 -9.75 -14.59
C GLU A 137 -8.67 -8.83 -14.23
N PHE A 138 -9.60 -9.30 -13.40
CA PHE A 138 -10.86 -8.61 -13.10
C PHE A 138 -10.94 -8.21 -11.63
N GLY A 139 -11.55 -7.04 -11.38
CA GLY A 139 -12.02 -6.62 -10.07
C GLY A 139 -13.43 -7.11 -9.75
N ASP A 140 -13.84 -8.27 -10.28
CA ASP A 140 -15.13 -8.87 -9.99
C ASP A 140 -15.04 -9.74 -8.73
N LEU A 141 -15.69 -9.29 -7.66
CA LEU A 141 -15.76 -9.98 -6.36
C LEU A 141 -17.13 -10.64 -6.12
N THR A 142 -17.98 -10.79 -7.14
CA THR A 142 -19.32 -11.40 -6.99
C THR A 142 -19.26 -12.83 -6.44
N ASN A 143 -18.21 -13.59 -6.78
CA ASN A 143 -17.91 -14.90 -6.22
C ASN A 143 -16.54 -14.90 -5.51
N GLY A 144 -16.19 -13.78 -4.87
CA GLY A 144 -14.91 -13.61 -4.20
C GLY A 144 -13.73 -13.77 -5.16
N PRO A 145 -12.62 -14.41 -4.73
CA PRO A 145 -11.45 -14.64 -5.57
C PRO A 145 -11.74 -15.43 -6.86
N ALA A 146 -12.74 -16.32 -6.86
CA ALA A 146 -13.06 -17.17 -8.00
C ALA A 146 -13.59 -16.42 -9.24
N SER A 147 -14.11 -15.20 -9.07
CA SER A 147 -14.57 -14.34 -10.18
C SER A 147 -13.51 -13.37 -10.71
N THR A 148 -12.30 -13.37 -10.15
CA THR A 148 -11.24 -12.41 -10.51
C THR A 148 -10.51 -12.73 -11.82
N GLY A 149 -10.77 -13.91 -12.40
CA GLY A 149 -10.09 -14.37 -13.60
C GLY A 149 -8.66 -14.85 -13.33
N GLU A 150 -7.86 -14.94 -14.39
CA GLU A 150 -6.47 -15.42 -14.31
C GLU A 150 -5.51 -14.35 -13.79
N VAL A 151 -4.30 -14.77 -13.43
CA VAL A 151 -3.21 -13.84 -13.08
C VAL A 151 -2.96 -12.89 -14.24
N TYR A 152 -2.95 -11.59 -13.94
CA TYR A 152 -2.84 -10.52 -14.93
C TYR A 152 -1.56 -10.69 -15.76
N ASN A 153 -1.74 -10.85 -17.07
CA ASN A 153 -0.64 -10.89 -18.02
C ASN A 153 -1.04 -10.25 -19.37
N PRO A 154 -0.78 -8.95 -19.57
CA PRO A 154 -1.17 -8.26 -20.79
C PRO A 154 -0.40 -8.82 -22.01
N LYS A 155 -1.15 -9.17 -23.06
CA LYS A 155 -0.62 -9.80 -24.29
C LYS A 155 0.46 -8.97 -25.01
N SER A 156 0.53 -7.67 -24.75
CA SER A 156 1.50 -6.74 -25.34
C SER A 156 2.94 -6.93 -24.84
N LEU A 157 3.14 -7.61 -23.70
CA LEU A 157 4.45 -7.77 -23.06
C LEU A 157 5.16 -9.12 -23.37
N GLY A 158 4.59 -9.91 -24.29
CA GLY A 158 5.17 -11.17 -24.77
C GLY A 158 5.05 -12.35 -23.80
N THR A 159 5.56 -13.51 -24.22
CA THR A 159 5.55 -14.77 -23.46
C THR A 159 6.62 -14.77 -22.37
N ALA A 160 6.56 -13.82 -21.42
CA ALA A 160 7.32 -13.94 -20.19
C ALA A 160 6.95 -15.28 -19.51
N LYS A 161 7.94 -16.00 -18.97
CA LYS A 161 7.71 -17.29 -18.30
C LYS A 161 6.77 -17.16 -17.10
N GLU A 162 6.76 -16.01 -16.44
CA GLU A 162 5.91 -15.70 -15.30
C GLU A 162 4.99 -14.52 -15.65
N PRO A 163 3.68 -14.61 -15.31
CA PRO A 163 2.75 -13.49 -15.44
C PRO A 163 3.23 -12.23 -14.73
N ILE A 164 3.02 -11.06 -15.34
CA ILE A 164 3.42 -9.79 -14.70
C ILE A 164 2.67 -9.54 -13.39
N GLY A 165 1.45 -10.04 -13.27
CA GLY A 165 0.63 -9.95 -12.06
C GLY A 165 1.09 -10.86 -10.94
N ASP A 166 2.02 -11.79 -11.15
CA ASP A 166 2.55 -12.61 -10.06
C ASP A 166 3.42 -11.75 -9.13
N LEU A 167 3.01 -11.62 -7.86
CA LEU A 167 3.72 -10.85 -6.84
C LEU A 167 4.64 -11.73 -5.98
N GLY A 168 4.71 -13.03 -6.24
CA GLY A 168 5.53 -13.99 -5.53
C GLY A 168 4.82 -14.61 -4.33
N THR A 169 5.50 -14.63 -3.20
CA THR A 169 5.07 -15.26 -1.94
C THR A 169 5.16 -14.25 -0.81
N LEU A 170 4.14 -14.24 0.05
CA LEU A 170 4.11 -13.58 1.35
C LEU A 170 4.53 -14.58 2.42
N ASP A 171 5.48 -14.21 3.25
CA ASP A 171 5.82 -14.93 4.48
C ASP A 171 5.00 -14.34 5.64
N VAL A 172 4.12 -15.16 6.21
CA VAL A 172 3.24 -14.79 7.34
C VAL A 172 3.85 -15.34 8.62
N ASP A 173 3.98 -14.47 9.63
CA ASP A 173 4.56 -14.84 10.92
C ASP A 173 3.58 -15.65 11.81
N ASP A 174 4.07 -16.09 12.97
CA ASP A 174 3.28 -16.87 13.94
C ASP A 174 2.08 -16.10 14.53
N LYS A 175 2.03 -14.77 14.36
CA LYS A 175 0.90 -13.91 14.78
C LYS A 175 -0.13 -13.73 13.67
N GLY A 176 0.12 -14.28 12.48
CA GLY A 176 -0.73 -14.08 11.31
C GLY A 176 -0.53 -12.71 10.65
N GLU A 177 0.61 -12.06 10.88
CA GLU A 177 0.97 -10.78 10.28
C GLU A 177 1.93 -10.99 9.11
N ALA A 178 1.74 -10.23 8.03
CA ALA A 178 2.67 -10.22 6.90
C ALA A 178 2.95 -8.79 6.45
N PHE A 179 4.21 -8.50 6.20
CA PHE A 179 4.67 -7.23 5.66
C PHE A 179 5.46 -7.46 4.39
N PHE A 180 5.15 -6.69 3.34
CA PHE A 180 5.90 -6.69 2.10
C PHE A 180 6.20 -5.27 1.68
N SER A 181 7.42 -5.05 1.19
CA SER A 181 7.83 -3.79 0.58
C SER A 181 8.81 -4.08 -0.54
N GLY A 182 8.45 -3.70 -1.76
CA GLY A 182 9.28 -3.98 -2.93
C GLY A 182 8.89 -3.18 -4.15
N VAL A 183 9.49 -3.56 -5.28
CA VAL A 183 9.20 -2.98 -6.59
C VAL A 183 8.78 -4.04 -7.58
N LYS A 184 7.98 -3.64 -8.56
CA LYS A 184 7.60 -4.47 -9.70
C LYS A 184 7.88 -3.74 -10.99
N GLU A 185 8.72 -4.36 -11.83
CA GLU A 185 9.03 -3.87 -13.16
C GLU A 185 7.87 -4.11 -14.13
N LYS A 186 7.83 -3.28 -15.19
CA LYS A 186 6.86 -3.31 -16.29
C LYS A 186 5.40 -3.11 -15.87
N LEU A 187 5.17 -2.71 -14.62
CA LEU A 187 3.85 -2.50 -14.06
C LEU A 187 3.51 -1.01 -14.08
N ARG A 188 2.35 -0.66 -14.65
CA ARG A 188 1.81 0.70 -14.62
C ARG A 188 0.56 0.73 -13.77
N VAL A 189 0.53 1.56 -12.72
CA VAL A 189 -0.58 1.72 -11.78
C VAL A 189 -1.90 2.00 -12.50
N ALA A 190 -1.87 2.83 -13.55
CA ALA A 190 -3.04 3.14 -14.36
C ALA A 190 -3.69 1.90 -15.00
N ASP A 191 -2.89 0.87 -15.36
CA ASP A 191 -3.38 -0.37 -15.97
C ASP A 191 -3.96 -1.36 -14.94
N LEU A 192 -3.77 -1.09 -13.64
CA LEU A 192 -4.21 -1.94 -12.53
C LEU A 192 -5.55 -1.50 -11.96
N ILE A 193 -5.96 -0.26 -12.20
CA ILE A 193 -7.21 0.27 -11.65
C ILE A 193 -8.40 -0.57 -12.11
N GLY A 194 -9.19 -1.04 -11.15
CA GLY A 194 -10.36 -1.90 -11.41
C GLY A 194 -10.04 -3.38 -11.57
N ARG A 195 -8.77 -3.78 -11.45
CA ARG A 195 -8.35 -5.19 -11.26
C ARG A 195 -8.43 -5.57 -9.80
N SER A 196 -8.03 -6.79 -9.45
CA SER A 196 -7.98 -7.25 -8.07
C SER A 196 -6.59 -7.73 -7.68
N ILE A 197 -6.31 -7.69 -6.37
CA ILE A 197 -5.21 -8.44 -5.76
C ILE A 197 -5.86 -9.64 -5.06
N VAL A 198 -5.26 -10.81 -5.25
CA VAL A 198 -5.70 -12.08 -4.66
C VAL A 198 -4.59 -12.62 -3.77
N VAL A 199 -4.98 -13.11 -2.59
CA VAL A 199 -4.11 -13.88 -1.68
C VAL A 199 -4.58 -15.32 -1.69
N TYR A 200 -3.64 -16.26 -1.77
CA TYR A 200 -3.87 -17.70 -1.89
C TYR A 200 -3.64 -18.41 -0.57
N GLY A 201 -4.22 -19.60 -0.40
CA GLY A 201 -4.08 -20.38 0.85
C GLY A 201 -2.69 -21.00 1.02
N SER A 202 -1.94 -21.11 -0.07
CA SER A 202 -0.57 -21.64 -0.11
C SER A 202 0.25 -20.90 -1.17
N GLU A 203 1.52 -21.27 -1.38
CA GLU A 203 2.32 -20.74 -2.51
C GLU A 203 1.75 -21.09 -3.88
N ASP A 204 0.95 -22.16 -3.98
CA ASP A 204 0.31 -22.57 -5.22
C ASP A 204 -0.85 -21.62 -5.57
N LYS A 205 -0.75 -21.02 -6.76
CA LYS A 205 -1.73 -20.08 -7.31
C LYS A 205 -2.72 -20.76 -8.28
N SER A 206 -2.75 -22.09 -8.31
CA SER A 206 -3.68 -22.86 -9.13
C SER A 206 -5.11 -22.90 -8.56
N ASP A 207 -5.26 -22.62 -7.26
CA ASP A 207 -6.56 -22.48 -6.61
C ASP A 207 -7.19 -21.10 -6.86
N SER A 208 -8.42 -20.89 -6.41
CA SER A 208 -9.14 -19.63 -6.64
C SER A 208 -8.61 -18.45 -5.82
N GLY A 209 -7.83 -18.69 -4.77
CA GLY A 209 -7.51 -17.72 -3.72
C GLY A 209 -8.45 -17.80 -2.52
N ILE A 210 -7.99 -17.29 -1.37
CA ILE A 210 -8.74 -17.23 -0.10
C ILE A 210 -9.39 -15.86 0.15
N THR A 211 -8.81 -14.78 -0.40
CA THR A 211 -9.38 -13.43 -0.30
C THR A 211 -8.90 -12.56 -1.46
N ALA A 212 -9.71 -11.58 -1.83
CA ALA A 212 -9.40 -10.67 -2.92
C ALA A 212 -9.94 -9.27 -2.64
N ALA A 213 -9.24 -8.25 -3.14
CA ALA A 213 -9.64 -6.86 -3.02
C ALA A 213 -9.44 -6.12 -4.35
N VAL A 214 -10.40 -5.26 -4.71
CA VAL A 214 -10.31 -4.44 -5.92
C VAL A 214 -9.27 -3.34 -5.72
N ILE A 215 -8.46 -3.13 -6.75
CA ILE A 215 -7.49 -2.05 -6.85
C ILE A 215 -8.24 -0.76 -7.22
N ALA A 216 -8.38 0.12 -6.24
CA ALA A 216 -8.98 1.42 -6.39
C ALA A 216 -7.92 2.51 -6.61
N ARG A 217 -8.34 3.64 -7.19
CA ARG A 217 -7.50 4.84 -7.25
C ARG A 217 -7.22 5.35 -5.85
N SER A 218 -5.98 5.73 -5.58
CA SER A 218 -5.60 6.50 -4.41
C SER A 218 -5.14 7.87 -4.86
N ALA A 219 -5.27 8.87 -3.99
CA ALA A 219 -4.78 10.20 -4.26
C ALA A 219 -3.26 10.22 -4.41
N GLY A 220 -2.79 10.98 -5.40
CA GLY A 220 -1.42 11.42 -5.51
C GLY A 220 -1.08 12.51 -4.49
N VAL A 221 0.20 12.87 -4.41
CA VAL A 221 0.63 14.00 -3.58
C VAL A 221 -0.01 15.29 -4.07
N GLY A 222 -0.65 16.03 -3.16
CA GLY A 222 -1.34 17.28 -3.46
C GLY A 222 -2.77 17.13 -3.99
N GLU A 223 -3.30 15.91 -4.10
CA GLU A 223 -4.65 15.67 -4.63
C GLU A 223 -5.73 15.56 -3.54
N ASN A 224 -5.36 15.43 -2.26
CA ASN A 224 -6.32 15.11 -1.19
C ASN A 224 -6.06 15.86 0.13
N TYR A 225 -6.70 17.02 0.27
CA TYR A 225 -6.69 17.82 1.50
C TYR A 225 -8.03 17.75 2.26
N LYS A 226 -8.80 16.68 2.07
CA LYS A 226 -10.09 16.53 2.75
C LYS A 226 -9.85 16.39 4.25
N LYS A 227 -10.39 17.32 5.05
CA LYS A 227 -10.26 17.32 6.52
C LYS A 227 -11.44 16.67 7.23
N ILE A 228 -12.62 16.66 6.61
CA ILE A 228 -13.88 16.20 7.21
C ILE A 228 -14.55 15.20 6.26
N CYS A 229 -14.99 14.04 6.76
CA CYS A 229 -15.95 13.23 6.00
C CYS A 229 -17.32 13.89 6.05
N THR A 230 -17.85 14.28 4.89
CA THR A 230 -19.21 14.82 4.77
C THR A 230 -20.30 13.79 5.10
N CYS A 231 -19.94 12.50 5.16
CA CYS A 231 -20.85 11.42 5.47
C CYS A 231 -21.39 11.48 6.91
N ASP A 232 -20.52 11.79 7.86
CA ASP A 232 -20.78 11.70 9.30
C ASP A 232 -20.22 12.90 10.10
N GLY A 233 -19.50 13.81 9.44
CA GLY A 233 -18.84 14.95 10.07
C GLY A 233 -17.51 14.62 10.76
N THR A 234 -17.03 13.37 10.66
CA THR A 234 -15.81 12.92 11.32
C THR A 234 -14.59 13.63 10.73
N THR A 235 -13.75 14.18 11.60
CA THR A 235 -12.43 14.70 11.21
C THR A 235 -11.56 13.53 10.76
N ILE A 236 -10.97 13.61 9.57
CA ILE A 236 -10.38 12.46 8.87
C ILE A 236 -9.17 11.84 9.59
N TRP A 237 -8.44 12.60 10.41
CA TRP A 237 -7.38 12.06 11.26
C TRP A 237 -7.88 11.59 12.62
N GLU A 238 -9.13 11.88 12.99
CA GLU A 238 -9.79 11.32 14.17
C GLU A 238 -10.43 9.97 13.87
N SER A 239 -10.72 9.68 12.59
CA SER A 239 -11.33 8.42 12.16
C SER A 239 -10.48 7.22 12.55
N SER A 240 -11.13 6.26 13.21
CA SER A 240 -10.63 4.96 13.64
C SER A 240 -11.45 3.86 12.97
N ASN A 241 -11.01 2.60 13.11
CA ASN A 241 -11.79 1.45 12.61
C ASN A 241 -13.22 1.40 13.18
N ASN A 242 -13.47 2.02 14.34
CA ASN A 242 -14.79 2.09 14.95
C ASN A 242 -15.76 3.03 14.19
N ASP A 243 -15.25 4.01 13.44
CA ASP A 243 -16.08 4.96 12.70
C ASP A 243 -16.61 4.39 11.37
N PHE A 244 -16.07 3.24 10.94
CA PHE A 244 -16.48 2.54 9.72
C PHE A 244 -17.42 1.36 9.97
N VAL A 245 -17.84 1.13 11.22
CA VAL A 245 -18.82 0.10 11.53
C VAL A 245 -20.18 0.61 11.06
N THR A 246 -20.77 -0.08 10.08
CA THR A 246 -22.15 0.18 9.67
C THR A 246 -23.03 0.17 10.93
N SER A 247 -23.72 1.28 11.18
CA SER A 247 -24.83 1.28 12.12
C SER A 247 -25.69 0.09 11.73
N LYS A 248 -25.85 -0.87 12.66
CA LYS A 248 -26.80 -1.97 12.48
C LYS A 248 -28.16 -1.32 12.29
N VAL A 249 -28.62 -1.24 11.04
CA VAL A 249 -30.01 -0.94 10.69
C VAL A 249 -30.79 -2.24 10.84
#